data_AF-A0A399RDQ6-F1
#
_entry.id   AF-A0A399RDQ6-F1
#
_cell.length_a   1.000
_cell.length_b   1.000
_cell.length_c   1.000
_cell.angle_alpha   90.00
_cell.angle_beta   90.00
_cell.angle_gamma   90.00
#
_symmetry.space_group_name_H-M   'P 1'
#
loop_
_entity.id
_entity.type
_entity.pdbx_description
1 polymer ?
#
loop_
_entity_poly.entity_id
_entity_poly.type
_entity_poly.pdbx_seq_one_letter_code
_entity_poly.pdbx_strand_id
1 'polypeptide(L)'
;MTPSSAEREPLLRRLRRIGLILTGDQKLADGILSDAFVRARGAIRHADDIDEMDVFKLGFDAFEDALHRKGAVIVLHRAGRGDGSLGDRVSRLTYVERVAVSLLVVEKLSLRASAILSGRPISVLENALTDALPKLDGDFVQGEGRP
;
A
#
# COMPACT_ATOMS: atom_id res chain seq x y z
N MET A 1 -2.05 6.95 -29.28
CA MET A 1 -2.40 6.65 -27.88
C MET A 1 -1.35 7.31 -27.00
N THR A 2 -1.72 8.36 -26.27
CA THR A 2 -0.84 9.03 -25.32
C THR A 2 -0.82 8.23 -24.03
N PRO A 3 0.36 7.84 -23.50
CA PRO A 3 0.41 7.12 -22.23
C PRO A 3 -0.20 7.98 -21.11
N SER A 4 -1.01 7.35 -20.27
CA SER A 4 -1.73 7.99 -19.17
C SER A 4 -0.73 8.59 -18.17
N SER A 5 -1.04 9.71 -17.52
CA SER A 5 -0.17 10.32 -16.48
C SER A 5 0.20 9.36 -15.34
N ALA A 6 -0.54 8.26 -15.15
CA ALA A 6 -0.21 7.18 -14.22
C ALA A 6 0.97 6.31 -14.69
N GLU A 7 1.22 6.19 -16.00
CA GLU A 7 2.31 5.39 -16.59
C GLU A 7 3.67 6.11 -16.53
N ARG A 8 3.71 7.36 -16.07
CA ARG A 8 4.93 8.18 -15.96
C ARG A 8 5.22 8.64 -14.54
N GLU A 9 4.52 8.10 -13.55
CA GLU A 9 4.86 8.43 -12.16
C GLU A 9 6.17 7.72 -11.78
N PRO A 10 7.19 8.46 -11.30
CA PRO A 10 8.46 7.85 -10.91
C PRO A 10 8.23 6.73 -9.88
N LEU A 11 8.86 5.57 -10.07
CA LEU A 11 8.73 4.41 -9.18
C LEU A 11 8.84 4.76 -7.68
N LEU A 12 9.78 5.65 -7.32
CA LEU A 12 9.94 6.09 -5.93
C LEU A 12 8.69 6.80 -5.37
N ARG A 13 7.94 7.54 -6.19
CA ARG A 13 6.68 8.16 -5.75
C ARG A 13 5.59 7.10 -5.53
N ARG A 14 5.50 6.11 -6.42
CA ARG A 14 4.59 4.96 -6.25
C ARG A 14 4.87 4.23 -4.94
N LEU A 15 6.14 3.88 -4.70
CA LEU A 15 6.59 3.24 -3.46
C LEU A 15 6.32 4.08 -2.21
N ARG A 16 6.54 5.39 -2.26
CA ARG A 16 6.24 6.30 -1.14
C ARG A 16 4.76 6.36 -0.83
N ARG A 17 3.89 6.38 -1.85
CA ARG A 17 2.43 6.36 -1.68
C ARG A 17 1.95 5.05 -1.04
N ILE A 18 2.45 3.91 -1.50
CA ILE A 18 2.16 2.61 -0.87
C ILE A 18 2.66 2.58 0.56
N GLY A 19 3.89 3.01 0.79
CA GLY A 19 4.46 3.09 2.14
C GLY A 19 3.60 3.93 3.08
N LEU A 20 3.08 5.07 2.62
CA LEU A 20 2.14 5.87 3.39
C LEU A 20 0.84 5.12 3.70
N ILE A 21 0.27 4.40 2.74
CA ILE A 21 -0.95 3.61 2.97
C ILE A 21 -0.68 2.48 3.97
N LEU A 22 0.43 1.76 3.83
CA LEU A 22 0.75 0.62 4.69
C LEU A 22 1.09 1.05 6.13
N THR A 23 1.82 2.16 6.27
CA THR A 23 2.38 2.62 7.55
C THR A 23 1.58 3.74 8.23
N GLY A 24 0.82 4.53 7.48
CA GLY A 24 0.19 5.76 7.96
C GLY A 24 1.18 6.90 8.31
N ASP A 25 2.48 6.72 8.10
CA ASP A 25 3.52 7.71 8.42
C ASP A 25 4.56 7.81 7.29
N GLN A 26 4.56 8.95 6.59
CA GLN A 26 5.49 9.18 5.48
C GLN A 26 6.96 9.15 5.90
N LYS A 27 7.30 9.61 7.12
CA LYS A 27 8.68 9.61 7.59
C LYS A 27 9.16 8.18 7.83
N LEU A 28 8.29 7.34 8.41
CA LEU A 28 8.57 5.92 8.59
C LEU A 28 8.72 5.22 7.22
N ALA A 29 7.80 5.48 6.30
CA ALA A 29 7.86 4.93 4.95
C ALA A 29 9.14 5.29 4.21
N ASP A 30 9.54 6.57 4.24
CA ASP A 30 10.78 7.05 3.62
C ASP A 30 12.02 6.39 4.25
N GLY A 31 12.01 6.21 5.59
CA GLY A 31 13.07 5.52 6.31
C GLY A 31 13.22 4.05 5.90
N ILE A 32 12.11 3.32 5.80
CA ILE A 32 12.10 1.91 5.36
C ILE A 32 12.67 1.78 3.95
N LEU A 33 12.23 2.63 3.01
CA LEU A 33 12.73 2.63 1.64
C LEU A 33 14.23 2.94 1.58
N SER A 34 14.67 3.96 2.32
CA SER A 34 16.09 4.33 2.37
C SER A 34 16.94 3.16 2.87
N ASP A 35 16.56 2.52 3.98
CA ASP A 35 17.27 1.37 4.53
C ASP A 35 17.31 0.19 3.54
N ALA A 36 16.20 -0.08 2.86
CA ALA A 36 16.10 -1.16 1.87
C ALA A 36 17.04 -0.91 0.68
N PHE A 37 17.01 0.29 0.10
CA PHE A 37 17.86 0.62 -1.05
C PHE A 37 19.34 0.69 -0.70
N VAL A 38 19.70 1.15 0.51
CA VAL A 38 21.08 1.12 0.99
C VAL A 38 21.60 -0.32 1.07
N ARG A 39 20.80 -1.25 1.62
CA ARG A 39 21.17 -2.68 1.71
C ARG A 39 21.24 -3.34 0.34
N ALA A 40 20.27 -3.04 -0.53
CA ALA A 40 20.20 -3.62 -1.86
C ALA A 40 21.25 -3.05 -2.84
N ARG A 41 21.87 -1.90 -2.52
CA ARG A 41 22.84 -1.22 -3.39
C ARG A 41 23.97 -2.13 -3.88
N GLY A 42 24.44 -3.05 -3.04
CA GLY A 42 25.46 -4.02 -3.42
C GLY A 42 24.94 -5.02 -4.45
N ALA A 43 23.75 -5.61 -4.21
CA ALA A 43 23.14 -6.59 -5.10
C ALA A 43 22.69 -5.98 -6.43
N ILE A 44 22.10 -4.78 -6.40
CA ILE A 44 21.59 -4.07 -7.58
C ILE A 44 22.72 -3.74 -8.56
N ARG A 45 23.91 -3.41 -8.07
CA ARG A 45 25.08 -3.07 -8.91
C ARG A 45 25.63 -4.25 -9.73
N HIS A 46 25.27 -5.47 -9.37
CA HIS A 46 25.77 -6.69 -10.00
C HIS A 46 24.70 -7.43 -10.81
N ALA A 47 23.52 -6.86 -10.94
CA ALA A 47 22.45 -7.43 -11.73
C ALA A 47 22.37 -6.71 -13.08
N ASP A 48 22.60 -7.47 -14.15
CA ASP A 48 22.63 -6.92 -15.51
C ASP A 48 21.24 -6.56 -16.04
N ASP A 49 20.16 -7.12 -15.47
CA ASP A 49 18.77 -6.90 -15.88
C ASP A 49 17.85 -6.75 -14.66
N ILE A 50 17.85 -5.57 -14.02
CA ILE A 50 16.82 -5.22 -13.01
C ILE A 50 15.73 -4.42 -13.69
N ASP A 51 14.52 -4.96 -13.70
CA ASP A 51 13.36 -4.23 -14.20
C ASP A 51 12.68 -3.39 -13.09
N GLU A 52 11.71 -2.56 -13.48
CA GLU A 52 10.98 -1.71 -12.55
C GLU A 52 10.18 -2.52 -11.51
N MET A 53 9.70 -3.71 -11.89
CA MET A 53 8.89 -4.58 -11.03
C MET A 53 9.74 -5.23 -9.94
N ASP A 54 10.99 -5.56 -10.22
CA ASP A 54 11.94 -6.08 -9.23
C ASP A 54 12.24 -5.03 -8.16
N VAL A 55 12.47 -3.78 -8.57
CA VAL A 55 12.70 -2.66 -7.64
C VAL A 55 11.44 -2.34 -6.84
N PHE A 56 10.27 -2.42 -7.50
CA PHE A 56 9.00 -2.26 -6.82
C PHE A 56 8.80 -3.35 -5.76
N LYS A 57 9.03 -4.62 -6.12
CA LYS A 57 8.91 -5.76 -5.22
C LYS A 57 9.88 -5.63 -4.04
N LEU A 58 11.13 -5.25 -4.28
CA LEU A 58 12.10 -4.98 -3.21
C LEU A 58 11.58 -3.93 -2.21
N GLY A 59 11.01 -2.83 -2.71
CA GLY A 59 10.43 -1.79 -1.85
C GLY A 59 9.19 -2.29 -1.09
N PHE A 60 8.33 -3.06 -1.74
CA PHE A 60 7.15 -3.64 -1.11
C PHE A 60 7.52 -4.66 -0.01
N ASP A 61 8.44 -5.57 -0.32
CA ASP A 61 8.94 -6.59 0.62
C ASP A 61 9.62 -5.92 1.82
N ALA A 62 10.28 -4.77 1.64
CA ALA A 62 10.83 -4.00 2.75
C ALA A 62 9.75 -3.46 3.70
N PHE A 63 8.59 -3.04 3.18
CA PHE A 63 7.46 -2.66 4.02
C PHE A 63 6.88 -3.86 4.76
N GLU A 64 6.65 -4.98 4.07
CA GLU A 64 6.18 -6.22 4.68
C GLU A 64 7.11 -6.68 5.80
N ASP A 65 8.42 -6.65 5.56
CA ASP A 65 9.43 -7.03 6.55
C ASP A 65 9.46 -6.07 7.73
N ALA A 66 9.40 -4.75 7.49
CA ALA A 66 9.41 -3.77 8.57
C ALA A 66 8.18 -3.90 9.48
N LEU A 67 7.01 -4.21 8.89
CA LEU A 67 5.74 -4.31 9.60
C LEU A 67 5.57 -5.66 10.30
N HIS A 68 6.08 -6.76 9.73
CA HIS A 68 6.00 -8.09 10.34
C HIS A 68 7.14 -8.39 11.33
N ARG A 69 8.38 -8.00 11.01
CA ARG A 69 9.60 -8.51 11.70
C ARG A 69 9.98 -7.68 12.94
N LYS A 70 9.53 -6.43 13.06
CA LYS A 70 9.86 -5.55 14.20
C LYS A 70 8.82 -5.53 15.31
N GLY A 71 7.70 -6.24 15.20
CA GLY A 71 6.60 -6.07 16.15
C GLY A 71 6.11 -4.61 16.20
N ALA A 72 6.42 -3.82 15.16
CA ALA A 72 5.71 -2.61 14.84
C ALA A 72 4.34 -3.05 14.33
N VAL A 73 3.53 -3.57 15.27
CA VAL A 73 2.15 -3.14 15.37
C VAL A 73 2.29 -1.63 15.27
N ILE A 74 2.13 -1.08 14.07
CA ILE A 74 1.82 0.32 13.92
C ILE A 74 0.43 0.38 14.52
N VAL A 75 0.43 0.45 15.84
CA VAL A 75 -0.55 1.13 16.61
C VAL A 75 -0.53 2.49 15.94
N LEU A 76 -1.48 2.70 15.03
CA LEU A 76 -1.83 4.02 14.53
C LEU A 76 -2.40 4.79 15.73
N HIS A 77 -1.54 5.06 16.72
CA HIS A 77 -1.78 5.97 17.82
C HIS A 77 -1.50 7.37 17.30
N ARG A 78 -2.32 7.74 16.32
CA ARG A 78 -3.05 8.98 16.41
C ARG A 78 -4.46 8.64 15.98
N ALA A 79 -5.27 8.25 16.96
CA ALA A 79 -6.60 8.82 17.06
C ALA A 79 -6.43 10.36 17.12
N GLY A 80 -6.05 10.97 16.00
CA GLY A 80 -6.44 12.34 15.73
C GLY A 80 -7.96 12.32 15.79
N ARG A 81 -8.56 13.30 16.46
CA ARG A 81 -10.01 13.48 16.51
C ARG A 81 -10.59 13.10 15.15
N GLY A 82 -11.32 11.99 15.07
CA GLY A 82 -11.73 11.39 13.80
C GLY A 82 -12.40 12.45 12.95
N ASP A 83 -11.69 12.93 11.94
CA ASP A 83 -12.11 14.04 11.09
C ASP A 83 -12.89 13.52 9.86
N GLY A 84 -13.06 12.19 9.75
CA GLY A 84 -13.71 11.54 8.62
C GLY A 84 -12.90 11.62 7.32
N SER A 85 -11.66 12.11 7.39
CA SER A 85 -10.79 12.20 6.22
C SER A 85 -10.48 10.82 5.65
N LEU A 86 -10.07 10.78 4.39
CA LEU A 86 -9.59 9.53 3.77
C LEU A 86 -8.39 8.95 4.54
N GLY A 87 -7.51 9.81 5.07
CA GLY A 87 -6.37 9.39 5.88
C GLY A 87 -6.80 8.67 7.17
N ASP A 88 -7.79 9.22 7.88
CA ASP A 88 -8.39 8.57 9.06
C ASP A 88 -9.04 7.24 8.68
N ARG A 89 -9.81 7.18 7.59
CA ARG A 89 -10.43 5.93 7.10
C ARG A 89 -9.40 4.86 6.73
N VAL A 90 -8.35 5.21 5.99
CA VAL A 90 -7.24 4.30 5.66
C VAL A 90 -6.56 3.78 6.93
N SER A 91 -6.42 4.62 7.96
CA SER A 91 -5.80 4.22 9.22
C SER A 91 -6.60 3.15 10.00
N ARG A 92 -7.92 3.08 9.76
CA ARG A 92 -8.82 2.10 10.40
C ARG A 92 -8.83 0.75 9.71
N LEU A 93 -8.24 0.65 8.51
CA LEU A 93 -8.14 -0.60 7.79
C LEU A 93 -7.17 -1.56 8.47
N THR A 94 -7.46 -2.86 8.41
CA THR A 94 -6.50 -3.89 8.79
C THR A 94 -5.28 -3.86 7.86
N TYR A 95 -4.18 -4.47 8.29
CA TYR A 95 -2.99 -4.52 7.44
C TYR A 95 -3.26 -5.16 6.07
N VAL A 96 -4.00 -6.27 6.06
CA VAL A 96 -4.34 -6.99 4.83
C VAL A 96 -5.24 -6.15 3.93
N GLU A 97 -6.19 -5.39 4.49
CA GLU A 97 -7.02 -4.43 3.76
C GLU A 97 -6.17 -3.32 3.11
N ARG A 98 -5.18 -2.78 3.83
CA ARG A 98 -4.27 -1.76 3.28
C ARG A 98 -3.40 -2.30 2.16
N VAL A 99 -2.97 -3.56 2.25
CA VAL A 99 -2.27 -4.25 1.15
C VAL A 99 -3.20 -4.42 -0.06
N ALA A 100 -4.42 -4.92 0.15
CA ALA A 100 -5.39 -5.11 -0.93
C ALA A 100 -5.71 -3.79 -1.65
N VAL A 101 -5.99 -2.72 -0.91
CA VAL A 101 -6.23 -1.38 -1.47
C VAL A 101 -5.00 -0.86 -2.22
N SER A 102 -3.82 -1.00 -1.64
CA SER A 102 -2.57 -0.52 -2.26
C SER A 102 -2.30 -1.20 -3.61
N LEU A 103 -2.45 -2.52 -3.69
CA LEU A 103 -2.12 -3.27 -4.90
C LEU A 103 -3.24 -3.24 -5.95
N LEU A 104 -4.50 -3.42 -5.52
CA LEU A 104 -5.63 -3.59 -6.43
C LEU A 104 -6.27 -2.27 -6.87
N VAL A 105 -6.31 -1.27 -5.98
CA VAL A 105 -6.98 0.02 -6.27
C VAL A 105 -5.98 1.07 -6.71
N VAL A 106 -4.88 1.24 -5.95
CA VAL A 106 -3.90 2.30 -6.20
C VAL A 106 -2.97 1.92 -7.35
N GLU A 107 -2.35 0.74 -7.28
CA GLU A 107 -1.43 0.27 -8.32
C GLU A 107 -2.14 -0.47 -9.47
N LYS A 108 -3.45 -0.73 -9.32
CA LYS A 108 -4.29 -1.36 -10.35
C LYS A 108 -3.72 -2.69 -10.87
N LEU A 109 -3.02 -3.42 -10.02
CA LEU A 109 -2.52 -4.75 -10.36
C LEU A 109 -3.68 -5.74 -10.45
N SER A 110 -3.53 -6.74 -11.32
CA SER A 110 -4.48 -7.86 -11.33
C SER A 110 -4.42 -8.63 -10.01
N LEU A 111 -5.53 -9.26 -9.62
CA LEU A 111 -5.59 -10.13 -8.44
C LEU A 111 -4.45 -11.17 -8.40
N ARG A 112 -4.17 -11.77 -9.55
CA ARG A 112 -3.08 -12.74 -9.68
C ARG A 112 -1.71 -12.11 -9.42
N ALA A 113 -1.43 -10.95 -10.00
CA ALA A 113 -0.16 -10.26 -9.80
C ALA A 113 -0.01 -9.81 -8.34
N SER A 114 -1.07 -9.27 -7.73
CA SER A 114 -1.10 -8.90 -6.31
C SER A 114 -0.89 -10.10 -5.39
N ALA A 115 -1.47 -11.26 -5.71
CA ALA A 115 -1.28 -12.49 -4.95
C ALA A 115 0.18 -12.98 -5.00
N ILE A 116 0.80 -12.98 -6.19
CA ILE A 116 2.21 -13.32 -6.37
C ILE A 116 3.10 -12.35 -5.60
N LEU A 117 2.84 -11.05 -5.74
CA LEU A 117 3.68 -10.01 -5.17
C LEU A 117 3.62 -9.98 -3.64
N SER A 118 2.41 -10.08 -3.08
CA SER A 118 2.18 -10.04 -1.63
C SER A 118 2.29 -11.39 -0.92
N GLY A 119 2.44 -12.49 -1.66
CA GLY A 119 2.45 -13.85 -1.11
C GLY A 119 1.12 -14.28 -0.46
N ARG A 120 0.02 -13.58 -0.75
CA ARG A 120 -1.31 -13.85 -0.17
C ARG A 120 -2.21 -14.58 -1.17
N PRO A 121 -3.09 -15.50 -0.72
CA PRO A 121 -4.09 -16.11 -1.60
C PRO A 121 -5.01 -15.07 -2.24
N ILE A 122 -5.45 -15.35 -3.48
CA ILE A 122 -6.37 -14.46 -4.23
C ILE A 122 -7.63 -14.18 -3.41
N SER A 123 -8.26 -15.21 -2.83
CA SER A 123 -9.47 -15.08 -2.02
C SER A 123 -9.28 -14.19 -0.80
N VAL A 124 -8.09 -14.17 -0.19
CA VAL A 124 -7.77 -13.30 0.95
C VAL A 124 -7.73 -11.84 0.49
N LEU A 125 -7.13 -11.56 -0.67
CA LEU A 125 -7.05 -10.22 -1.23
C LEU A 125 -8.43 -9.72 -1.70
N GLU A 126 -9.23 -10.59 -2.30
CA GLU A 126 -10.61 -10.28 -2.70
C GLU A 126 -11.46 -9.93 -1.48
N ASN A 127 -11.51 -10.79 -0.47
CA ASN A 127 -12.29 -10.55 0.74
C ASN A 127 -11.83 -9.27 1.46
N ALA A 128 -10.51 -9.07 1.59
CA ALA A 128 -9.97 -7.86 2.20
C ALA A 128 -10.35 -6.60 1.41
N LEU A 129 -10.40 -6.66 0.07
CA LEU A 129 -10.85 -5.52 -0.72
C LEU A 129 -12.36 -5.27 -0.52
N THR A 130 -13.18 -6.33 -0.55
CA THR A 130 -14.62 -6.26 -0.28
C THR A 130 -14.91 -5.61 1.07
N ASP A 131 -14.14 -5.94 2.10
CA ASP A 131 -14.29 -5.37 3.44
C ASP A 131 -13.73 -3.94 3.54
N ALA A 132 -12.71 -3.60 2.77
CA ALA A 132 -12.06 -2.29 2.80
C ALA A 132 -12.87 -1.19 2.11
N LEU A 133 -13.49 -1.48 0.95
CA LEU A 133 -14.19 -0.47 0.15
C LEU A 133 -15.29 0.27 0.94
N PRO A 134 -16.20 -0.40 1.67
CA PRO A 134 -17.21 0.29 2.47
C PRO A 134 -16.62 1.21 3.56
N LYS A 135 -15.49 0.80 4.16
CA LYS A 135 -14.80 1.59 5.18
C LYS A 135 -14.16 2.86 4.61
N LEU A 136 -13.76 2.80 3.33
CA LEU A 136 -13.17 3.91 2.61
C LEU A 136 -14.21 4.83 1.98
N ASP A 137 -15.38 4.34 1.57
CA ASP A 137 -16.40 5.15 0.92
C ASP A 137 -17.06 6.15 1.89
N GLY A 138 -17.12 5.82 3.19
CA GLY A 138 -17.61 6.72 4.25
C GLY A 138 -19.05 7.14 4.04
N ASP A 139 -20.00 6.39 4.60
CA ASP A 139 -21.44 6.64 4.60
C ASP A 139 -21.98 7.32 3.33
N PHE A 140 -22.23 6.50 2.30
CA PHE A 140 -23.29 6.79 1.32
C PHE A 140 -24.66 6.62 2.00
N VAL A 141 -24.97 7.45 3.00
CA VAL A 141 -26.36 7.69 3.41
C VAL A 141 -26.76 9.04 2.84
N GLN A 142 -26.94 9.06 1.51
CA GLN A 142 -27.88 9.99 0.91
C GLN A 142 -29.28 9.50 1.27
N GLY A 143 -29.86 10.15 2.29
CA GLY A 143 -31.29 10.30 2.54
C GLY A 143 -32.19 9.11 2.21
N GLU A 144 -32.37 8.19 3.16
CA GLU A 144 -33.67 7.56 3.28
C GLU A 144 -34.72 8.62 3.63
N GLY A 145 -35.75 8.64 2.78
CA GLY A 145 -37.11 9.12 2.99
C GLY A 145 -37.43 10.05 4.16
N ARG A 146 -38.06 11.17 3.82
CA ARG A 146 -39.21 11.66 4.58
C ARG A 146 -40.40 11.93 3.65
N PRO A 147 -41.63 11.69 4.16
CA PRO A 147 -42.85 11.52 3.39
C PRO A 147 -43.27 12.74 2.58
#